data_AF-A0ABD4KY66-F1
#
_entry.id   AF-A0ABD4KY66-F1
#
_cell.length_a   1.000
_cell.length_b   1.000
_cell.length_c   1.000
_cell.angle_alpha   90.00
_cell.angle_beta   90.00
_cell.angle_gamma   90.00
#
_symmetry.space_group_name_H-M   'P 1'
#
loop_
_entity.id
_entity.type
_entity.pdbx_description
1 polymer ?
#
loop_
_entity_poly.entity_id
_entity_poly.type
_entity_poly.pdbx_seq_one_letter_code
_entity_poly.pdbx_strand_id
1 'polypeptide(L)'
;DIVMEMAWNSLEGQFDQSYDGLMVGLEESASYGITTIGDGRLYWKRGWYEVWKQAEKDGNLTARVSLRPWIYPADSMEPQLAFLKKIQSSDTSSLLLVDQVKMYSDGITINGTAKTLAPYLDTYIPDEP
;
A
#
# COMPACT_ATOMS: atom_id res chain seq x y z
N ASP A 1 -2.61 2.68 -12.91
CA ASP A 1 -1.95 3.16 -11.68
C ASP A 1 -1.20 4.47 -11.87
N ILE A 2 -0.36 4.59 -12.91
CA ILE A 2 0.39 5.83 -13.25
C ILE A 2 -0.51 7.07 -13.30
N VAL A 3 -1.64 7.02 -14.03
CA VAL A 3 -2.58 8.15 -14.12
C VAL A 3 -3.17 8.52 -12.75
N MET A 4 -3.46 7.52 -11.91
CA MET A 4 -3.96 7.76 -10.55
C MET A 4 -2.89 8.36 -9.64
N GLU A 5 -1.62 7.95 -9.78
CA GLU A 5 -0.51 8.58 -9.07
C GLU A 5 -0.33 10.04 -9.48
N MET A 6 -0.37 10.34 -10.78
CA MET A 6 -0.30 11.72 -11.28
C MET A 6 -1.46 12.59 -10.76
N ALA A 7 -2.69 12.07 -10.81
CA ALA A 7 -3.86 12.77 -10.29
C ALA A 7 -3.76 12.98 -8.77
N TRP A 8 -3.36 11.94 -8.03
CA TRP A 8 -3.19 12.01 -6.57
C TRP A 8 -2.17 13.07 -6.17
N ASN A 9 -0.99 13.04 -6.80
CA ASN A 9 0.09 13.96 -6.52
C ASN A 9 -0.18 15.41 -6.98
N SER A 10 -1.28 15.65 -7.70
CA SER A 10 -1.73 17.00 -8.08
C SER A 10 -2.67 17.64 -7.05
N LEU A 11 -3.13 16.88 -6.04
CA LEU A 11 -4.05 17.38 -5.02
C LEU A 11 -3.33 18.25 -3.99
N GLU A 12 -3.93 19.39 -3.66
CA GLU A 12 -3.52 20.20 -2.51
C GLU A 12 -3.97 19.54 -1.19
N GLY A 13 -3.13 19.61 -0.15
CA GLY A 13 -3.47 19.05 1.16
C GLY A 13 -3.60 17.53 1.19
N GLN A 14 -2.99 16.81 0.24
CA GLN A 14 -3.09 15.34 0.17
C GLN A 14 -2.62 14.62 1.45
N PHE A 15 -1.66 15.22 2.18
CA PHE A 15 -1.15 14.65 3.43
C PHE A 15 -2.24 14.64 4.50
N ASP A 16 -2.85 15.78 4.76
CA ASP A 16 -3.89 15.94 5.78
C ASP A 16 -5.10 15.06 5.46
N GLN A 17 -5.53 15.03 4.19
CA GLN A 17 -6.60 14.14 3.74
C GLN A 17 -6.27 12.65 3.95
N SER A 18 -5.02 12.24 3.69
CA SER A 18 -4.58 10.86 3.92
C SER A 18 -4.52 10.54 5.41
N TYR A 19 -4.07 11.48 6.22
CA TYR A 19 -3.96 11.33 7.67
C TYR A 19 -5.34 11.20 8.31
N ASP A 20 -6.29 12.06 7.94
CA ASP A 20 -7.67 11.99 8.40
C ASP A 20 -8.31 10.65 8.02
N GLY A 21 -8.12 10.21 6.77
CA GLY A 21 -8.58 8.90 6.30
C GLY A 21 -7.97 7.75 7.10
N LEU A 22 -6.68 7.83 7.44
CA LEU A 22 -6.03 6.85 8.29
C LEU A 22 -6.63 6.83 9.70
N MET A 23 -6.88 7.98 10.31
CA MET A 23 -7.45 8.07 11.66
C MET A 23 -8.83 7.41 11.71
N VAL A 24 -9.69 7.70 10.73
CA VAL A 24 -11.01 7.06 10.61
C VAL A 24 -10.88 5.54 10.48
N GLY A 25 -9.95 5.06 9.65
CA GLY A 25 -9.72 3.62 9.48
C GLY A 25 -9.19 2.93 10.74
N LEU A 26 -8.31 3.59 11.49
CA LEU A 26 -7.78 3.09 12.76
C LEU A 26 -8.83 3.09 13.88
N GLU A 27 -9.68 4.11 13.94
CA GLU A 27 -10.81 4.19 14.87
C GLU A 27 -11.82 3.06 14.60
N GLU A 28 -12.24 2.91 13.34
CA GLU A 28 -13.17 1.85 12.93
C GLU A 28 -12.58 0.47 13.25
N SER A 29 -11.33 0.22 12.88
CA SER A 29 -10.64 -1.05 13.16
C SER A 29 -10.60 -1.35 14.67
N ALA A 30 -10.27 -0.34 15.49
CA ALA A 30 -10.23 -0.48 16.94
C ALA A 30 -11.62 -0.77 17.54
N SER A 31 -12.70 -0.23 16.96
CA SER A 31 -14.07 -0.48 17.42
C SER A 31 -14.48 -1.97 17.33
N TYR A 32 -13.87 -2.72 16.40
CA TYR A 32 -14.04 -4.17 16.26
C TYR A 32 -12.95 -4.99 16.98
N GLY A 33 -12.10 -4.35 17.79
CA GLY A 33 -11.02 -5.02 18.52
C GLY A 33 -9.83 -5.45 17.65
N ILE A 34 -9.70 -4.89 16.44
CA ILE A 34 -8.56 -5.18 15.56
C ILE A 34 -7.35 -4.40 16.08
N THR A 35 -6.35 -5.14 16.57
CA THR A 35 -5.12 -4.59 17.17
C THR A 35 -3.87 -4.88 16.34
N THR A 36 -4.00 -5.61 15.24
CA THR A 36 -2.91 -5.85 14.28
C THR A 36 -3.43 -5.72 12.85
N ILE A 37 -2.68 -5.03 12.00
CA ILE A 37 -3.05 -4.73 10.61
C ILE A 37 -1.86 -5.04 9.70
N GLY A 38 -2.13 -5.57 8.50
CA GLY A 38 -1.14 -5.63 7.43
C GLY A 38 -1.54 -4.69 6.30
N ASP A 39 -0.83 -3.57 6.12
CA ASP A 39 -0.99 -2.74 4.93
C ASP A 39 -0.40 -3.48 3.73
N GLY A 40 -1.29 -4.07 2.94
CA GLY A 40 -0.96 -4.98 1.85
C GLY A 40 -0.54 -4.28 0.56
N ARG A 41 -0.53 -2.95 0.48
CA ARG A 41 -0.08 -2.18 -0.68
C ARG A 41 0.20 -0.73 -0.30
N LEU A 42 1.30 -0.50 0.39
CA LEU A 42 1.70 0.85 0.78
C LEU A 42 2.18 1.65 -0.44
N TYR A 43 1.41 2.66 -0.84
CA TYR A 43 1.77 3.59 -1.93
C TYR A 43 2.79 4.64 -1.46
N TRP A 44 4.05 4.23 -1.35
CA TRP A 44 5.10 5.11 -0.83
C TRP A 44 5.46 6.30 -1.73
N LYS A 45 5.17 6.27 -3.04
CA LYS A 45 5.29 7.43 -3.94
C LYS A 45 4.15 8.45 -3.80
N ARG A 46 3.10 8.08 -3.05
CA ARG A 46 1.92 8.92 -2.78
C ARG A 46 1.90 9.47 -1.34
N GLY A 47 3.03 9.38 -0.63
CA GLY A 47 3.22 9.95 0.71
C GLY A 47 2.65 9.12 1.88
N TRP A 48 2.14 7.91 1.63
CA TRP A 48 1.51 7.11 2.68
C TRP A 48 2.48 6.62 3.75
N TYR A 49 3.77 6.45 3.43
CA TYR A 49 4.75 6.05 4.42
C TYR A 49 4.92 7.15 5.49
N GLU A 50 4.97 8.39 5.06
CA GLU A 50 5.10 9.57 5.91
C GLU A 50 3.86 9.76 6.78
N VAL A 51 2.66 9.48 6.26
CA VAL A 51 1.41 9.50 7.03
C VAL A 51 1.44 8.49 8.17
N TRP A 52 1.84 7.24 7.90
CA TRP A 52 2.02 6.22 8.94
C TRP A 52 3.06 6.64 9.98
N LYS A 53 4.22 7.14 9.54
CA LYS A 53 5.28 7.62 10.45
C LYS A 53 4.81 8.79 11.33
N GLN A 54 4.00 9.68 10.78
CA GLN A 54 3.44 10.79 11.54
C GLN A 54 2.43 10.29 12.59
N ALA A 55 1.53 9.38 12.22
CA ALA A 55 0.59 8.77 13.16
C ALA A 55 1.30 8.01 14.30
N GLU A 56 2.41 7.31 14.01
CA GLU A 56 3.25 6.69 15.05
C GLU A 56 3.87 7.73 15.97
N LYS A 57 4.45 8.79 15.40
CA LYS A 57 5.10 9.87 16.15
C LYS A 57 4.13 10.60 17.06
N ASP A 58 2.89 10.80 16.63
CA ASP A 58 1.84 11.46 17.40
C ASP A 58 1.22 10.54 18.46
N GLY A 59 1.56 9.24 18.46
CA GLY A 59 0.99 8.25 19.37
C GLY A 59 -0.44 7.85 19.02
N ASN A 60 -0.87 8.08 17.78
CA ASN A 60 -2.25 7.88 17.33
C ASN A 60 -2.52 6.47 16.77
N LEU A 61 -1.50 5.60 16.72
CA LEU A 61 -1.69 4.22 16.26
C LEU A 61 -2.43 3.38 17.31
N THR A 62 -3.59 2.86 16.93
CA THR A 62 -4.41 1.94 17.73
C THR A 62 -4.05 0.47 17.52
N ALA A 63 -3.22 0.17 16.52
CA ALA A 63 -2.83 -1.17 16.12
C ALA A 63 -1.33 -1.24 15.76
N ARG A 64 -0.76 -2.44 15.88
CA ARG A 64 0.54 -2.76 15.30
C ARG A 64 0.38 -3.04 13.81
N VAL A 65 1.18 -2.39 12.97
CA VAL A 65 1.02 -2.43 11.51
C VAL A 65 2.26 -2.98 10.83
N SER A 66 2.07 -4.02 10.02
CA SER A 66 3.07 -4.50 9.07
C SER A 66 2.85 -3.80 7.73
N LEU A 67 3.74 -2.87 7.39
CA LEU A 67 3.70 -2.10 6.17
C LEU A 67 4.44 -2.85 5.05
N ARG A 68 3.76 -3.01 3.90
CA ARG A 68 4.34 -3.67 2.72
C ARG A 68 4.40 -2.68 1.55
N PRO A 69 5.50 -1.92 1.42
CA PRO A 69 5.78 -1.09 0.25
C PRO A 69 5.51 -1.84 -1.05
N TRP A 70 4.69 -1.25 -1.91
CA TRP A 70 4.43 -1.80 -3.23
C TRP A 70 5.64 -1.59 -4.14
N ILE A 71 6.01 -2.63 -4.88
CA ILE A 71 7.00 -2.55 -5.96
C ILE A 71 6.31 -2.06 -7.22
N TYR A 72 6.76 -0.93 -7.76
CA TYR A 72 6.24 -0.32 -8.98
C TYR A 72 6.83 -1.03 -10.20
N PRO A 73 6.06 -1.85 -10.93
CA PRO A 73 6.60 -2.70 -12.00
C PRO A 73 7.03 -1.91 -13.24
N ALA A 74 6.55 -0.68 -13.40
CA ALA A 74 6.89 0.19 -14.53
C ALA A 74 8.21 0.97 -14.32
N ASP A 75 8.74 0.99 -13.09
CA ASP A 75 9.97 1.71 -12.77
C ASP A 75 11.18 0.77 -12.73
N SER A 76 12.37 1.35 -12.88
CA SER A 76 13.60 0.61 -12.62
C SER A 76 13.71 0.23 -11.14
N MET A 77 14.37 -0.90 -10.87
CA MET A 77 14.48 -1.44 -9.52
C MET A 77 15.46 -0.65 -8.63
N GLU A 78 16.49 -0.05 -9.19
CA GLU A 78 17.55 0.66 -8.43
C GLU A 78 17.01 1.74 -7.47
N PRO A 79 16.22 2.74 -7.91
CA PRO A 79 15.68 3.75 -7.00
C PRO A 79 14.71 3.17 -5.98
N GLN A 80 13.96 2.13 -6.35
CA GLN A 80 13.05 1.44 -5.43
C GLN A 80 13.84 0.73 -4.32
N LEU A 81 14.89 -0.02 -4.66
CA LEU A 81 15.76 -0.67 -3.67
C LEU A 81 16.43 0.34 -2.74
N ALA A 82 16.86 1.49 -3.25
CA ALA A 82 17.43 2.55 -2.42
C ALA A 82 16.43 3.05 -1.36
N PHE A 83 15.18 3.30 -1.77
CA PHE A 83 14.11 3.68 -0.85
C PHE A 83 13.78 2.56 0.15
N LEU A 84 13.59 1.32 -0.32
CA LEU A 84 13.24 0.17 0.52
C LEU A 84 14.29 -0.09 1.60
N LYS A 85 15.58 -0.02 1.26
CA LYS A 85 16.67 -0.14 2.24
C LYS A 85 16.64 0.96 3.29
N LYS A 86 16.26 2.17 2.91
CA LYS A 86 16.17 3.32 3.82
C LYS A 86 15.05 3.15 4.85
N ILE A 87 13.92 2.57 4.46
CA ILE A 87 12.73 2.46 5.32
C ILE A 87 12.61 1.13 6.05
N GLN A 88 13.45 0.14 5.71
CA GLN A 88 13.42 -1.18 6.31
C GLN A 88 13.57 -1.09 7.84
N SER A 89 12.68 -1.76 8.56
CA SER A 89 12.71 -1.88 10.01
C SER A 89 12.12 -3.22 10.42
N SER A 90 12.89 -3.95 11.23
CA SER A 90 12.43 -5.17 11.92
C SER A 90 12.33 -4.95 13.44
N ASP A 91 12.25 -3.70 13.89
CA ASP A 91 12.11 -3.37 15.31
C ASP A 91 10.71 -3.76 15.82
N THR A 92 10.66 -4.83 16.61
CA THR A 92 9.41 -5.33 17.19
C THR A 92 8.90 -4.51 18.38
N SER A 93 9.70 -3.57 18.89
CA SER A 93 9.25 -2.63 19.94
C SER A 93 8.39 -1.49 19.39
N SER A 94 8.58 -1.11 18.12
CA SER A 94 7.79 -0.12 17.39
C SER A 94 6.43 -0.69 16.94
N LEU A 95 5.43 0.18 16.76
CA LEU A 95 4.12 -0.23 16.24
C LEU A 95 4.15 -0.40 14.71
N LEU A 96 5.12 0.17 14.00
CA LEU A 96 5.30 0.02 12.56
C LEU A 96 6.45 -0.93 12.22
N LEU A 97 6.15 -1.97 11.46
CA LEU A 97 7.14 -2.90 10.91
C LEU A 97 7.23 -2.76 9.40
N VAL A 98 8.45 -2.74 8.87
CA VAL A 98 8.73 -2.63 7.43
C VAL A 98 9.81 -3.66 7.06
N ASP A 99 9.41 -4.92 6.94
CA ASP A 99 10.31 -6.04 6.66
C ASP A 99 9.89 -6.87 5.43
N GLN A 100 8.83 -6.43 4.76
CA GLN A 100 8.21 -7.10 3.61
C GLN A 100 7.93 -6.09 2.49
N VAL A 101 7.74 -6.60 1.28
CA VAL A 101 7.27 -5.82 0.12
C VAL A 101 6.06 -6.51 -0.51
N LYS A 102 5.23 -5.73 -1.22
CA LYS A 102 4.12 -6.26 -2.01
C LYS A 102 4.48 -6.26 -3.49
N MET A 103 4.27 -7.40 -4.14
CA MET A 103 4.36 -7.56 -5.59
C MET A 103 3.07 -8.19 -6.12
N TYR A 104 2.72 -7.88 -7.37
CA TYR A 104 1.65 -8.53 -8.12
C TYR A 104 2.27 -9.37 -9.22
N SER A 105 1.82 -10.61 -9.37
CA SER A 105 2.25 -11.48 -10.47
C SER A 105 1.35 -11.34 -11.70
N ASP A 106 0.08 -11.02 -11.48
CA ASP A 106 -0.99 -10.96 -12.46
C ASP A 106 -2.14 -10.07 -11.95
N GLY A 107 -3.26 -10.02 -12.68
CA GLY A 107 -4.43 -9.22 -12.36
C GLY A 107 -5.48 -9.92 -11.51
N ILE A 108 -6.75 -9.61 -11.75
CA ILE A 108 -7.90 -10.15 -11.01
C ILE A 108 -8.89 -10.83 -11.95
N THR A 109 -9.55 -11.88 -11.46
CA THR A 109 -10.46 -12.70 -12.25
C THR A 109 -11.66 -11.93 -12.78
N ILE A 110 -12.22 -11.01 -11.99
CA ILE A 110 -13.39 -10.19 -12.37
C ILE A 110 -13.11 -9.28 -13.59
N ASN A 111 -11.84 -8.92 -13.83
CA ASN A 111 -11.43 -8.12 -14.97
C ASN A 111 -10.88 -8.96 -16.13
N GLY A 112 -10.88 -10.29 -16.01
CA GLY A 112 -10.26 -11.17 -17.02
C GLY A 112 -8.73 -11.06 -17.09
N THR A 113 -8.07 -10.52 -16.05
CA THR A 113 -6.62 -10.19 -16.07
C THR A 113 -5.76 -11.08 -15.18
N ALA A 114 -6.37 -11.93 -14.34
CA ALA A 114 -5.59 -12.96 -13.62
C ALA A 114 -5.15 -14.04 -14.60
N LYS A 115 -3.94 -14.57 -14.44
CA LYS A 115 -3.35 -15.54 -15.34
C LYS A 115 -3.90 -16.93 -15.03
N THR A 116 -4.67 -17.49 -15.96
CA THR A 116 -5.32 -18.81 -15.83
C THR A 116 -4.64 -19.86 -16.70
N LEU A 117 -4.83 -21.14 -16.37
CA LEU A 117 -4.29 -22.26 -17.17
C LEU A 117 -5.06 -22.49 -18.48
N ALA A 118 -6.31 -22.05 -18.54
CA ALA A 118 -7.18 -22.07 -19.70
C ALA A 118 -7.79 -20.68 -19.91
N PRO A 119 -8.20 -20.31 -21.13
CA PRO A 119 -8.84 -19.01 -21.39
C PRO A 119 -10.07 -18.77 -20.51
N TYR A 120 -10.37 -17.50 -20.25
CA TYR A 120 -11.63 -17.13 -19.62
C TYR A 120 -12.81 -17.55 -20.50
N LEU A 121 -13.90 -18.00 -19.85
CA LEU A 121 -15.14 -18.31 -20.56
C LEU A 121 -15.84 -17.07 -21.10
N ASP A 122 -15.64 -15.93 -20.42
CA ASP A 122 -16.13 -14.61 -20.79
C ASP A 122 -15.07 -13.56 -20.41
N THR A 123 -14.76 -12.64 -21.32
CA THR A 123 -13.78 -11.58 -21.10
C THR A 123 -14.10 -10.36 -21.96
N TYR A 124 -13.89 -9.17 -21.38
CA TYR A 124 -13.96 -7.90 -22.09
C TYR A 124 -12.68 -7.59 -22.89
N ILE A 125 -11.64 -8.41 -22.72
CA ILE A 125 -10.31 -8.27 -23.33
C ILE A 125 -9.90 -9.61 -23.97
N PRO A 126 -10.53 -10.00 -25.10
CA PRO A 126 -10.30 -11.31 -25.72
C PRO A 126 -8.86 -11.52 -26.22
N ASP A 127 -8.13 -10.42 -26.42
CA ASP A 127 -6.74 -10.42 -26.90
C ASP A 127 -5.70 -10.43 -25.75
N GLU A 128 -6.12 -10.66 -24.50
CA GLU A 128 -5.30 -10.62 -23.27
C GLU A 128 -5.61 -11.83 -22.34
N PRO A 129 -4.70 -12.25 -21.43
CA PRO A 129 -3.38 -11.65 -21.19
C PRO A 129 -2.33 -12.06 -22.23
#